data_AF-A0A221R960-F1
#
_entry.id   AF-A0A221R960-F1
#
_cell.length_a   1.000
_cell.length_b   1.000
_cell.length_c   1.000
_cell.angle_alpha   90.00
_cell.angle_beta   90.00
_cell.angle_gamma   90.00
#
_symmetry.space_group_name_H-M   'P 1'
#
loop_
_entity.id
_entity.type
_entity.pdbx_description
1 polymer ?
#
loop_
_entity_poly.entity_id
_entity_poly.type
_entity_poly.pdbx_seq_one_letter_code
_entity_poly.pdbx_strand_id
1 'polypeptide(L)'
;MVGVDDLVRVWTLTGTPMGAERLGRYARALVAERPIGPYRALDDDQEDLAILSLVRVDRPHATIEDLHQMPPLALSGYHQMIHDLAREGLGPVPAGR
;
A
#
# COMPACT_ATOMS: atom_id res chain seq x y z
N MET A 1 -1.63 17.13 0.29
CA MET A 1 -0.82 15.96 -0.10
C MET A 1 -0.78 15.08 1.13
N VAL A 2 -1.24 13.84 1.03
CA VAL A 2 -1.39 12.95 2.18
C VAL A 2 0.00 12.41 2.53
N GLY A 3 0.39 12.55 3.79
CA GLY A 3 1.72 12.18 4.28
C GLY A 3 1.75 10.77 4.89
N VAL A 4 2.96 10.32 5.25
CA VAL A 4 3.17 9.03 5.94
C VAL A 4 2.32 8.92 7.21
N ASP A 5 2.23 9.99 8.01
CA ASP A 5 1.46 10.02 9.25
C ASP A 5 -0.05 9.84 9.04
N ASP A 6 -0.60 10.36 7.93
CA ASP A 6 -2.01 10.18 7.57
C ASP A 6 -2.31 8.71 7.26
N LEU A 7 -1.45 8.02 6.50
CA LEU A 7 -1.60 6.60 6.18
C LEU A 7 -1.52 5.73 7.44
N VAL A 8 -0.53 6.00 8.31
CA VAL A 8 -0.39 5.28 9.58
C VAL A 8 -1.64 5.47 10.44
N ARG A 9 -2.20 6.68 10.47
CA ARG A 9 -3.43 6.96 11.21
C ARG A 9 -4.61 6.17 10.66
N VAL A 10 -4.80 6.14 9.33
CA VAL A 10 -5.86 5.34 8.70
C VAL A 10 -5.74 3.88 9.09
N TRP A 11 -4.58 3.26 8.89
CA TRP A 11 -4.39 1.83 9.19
C TRP A 11 -4.50 1.49 10.68
N THR A 12 -4.15 2.44 11.55
CA THR A 12 -4.36 2.31 13.00
C THR A 12 -5.86 2.33 13.34
N LEU A 13 -6.63 3.19 12.69
CA LEU A 13 -8.08 3.33 12.90
C LEU A 13 -8.89 2.18 12.29
N THR A 14 -8.44 1.60 11.18
CA THR A 14 -9.10 0.44 10.55
C THR A 14 -8.80 -0.88 11.26
N GLY A 15 -7.97 -0.86 12.31
CA GLY A 15 -7.72 -2.00 13.17
C GLY A 15 -6.70 -2.99 12.61
N THR A 16 -5.80 -2.54 11.72
CA THR A 16 -4.66 -3.37 11.29
C THR A 16 -3.80 -3.66 12.53
N PRO A 17 -3.64 -4.94 12.98
CA PRO A 17 -3.03 -5.29 14.26
C PRO A 17 -1.50 -5.11 14.31
N MET A 18 -0.96 -4.25 13.46
CA MET A 18 0.47 -3.97 13.35
C MET A 18 0.84 -2.75 14.19
N GLY A 19 1.99 -2.81 14.87
CA GLY A 19 2.51 -1.66 15.61
C GLY A 19 2.80 -0.47 14.69
N ALA A 20 2.63 0.76 15.20
CA ALA A 20 2.76 2.01 14.45
C ALA A 20 4.10 2.15 13.70
N GLU A 21 5.19 1.61 14.25
CA GLU A 21 6.50 1.62 13.58
C GLU A 21 6.48 0.82 12.27
N ARG A 22 5.83 -0.35 12.28
CA ARG A 22 5.71 -1.22 11.10
C ARG A 22 4.81 -0.58 10.05
N LEU A 23 3.68 -0.03 10.47
CA LEU A 23 2.79 0.76 9.60
C LEU A 23 3.54 1.93 8.96
N GLY A 24 4.42 2.61 9.71
CA GLY A 24 5.25 3.68 9.18
C GLY A 24 6.22 3.23 8.09
N ARG A 25 6.70 1.98 8.09
CA ARG A 25 7.56 1.44 7.01
C ARG A 25 6.75 1.22 5.74
N TYR A 26 5.56 0.64 5.83
CA TYR A 26 4.64 0.47 4.71
C TYR A 26 4.19 1.81 4.12
N ALA A 27 3.85 2.78 4.97
CA ALA A 27 3.42 4.10 4.52
C ALA A 27 4.55 4.82 3.77
N ARG A 28 5.78 4.76 4.29
CA ARG A 28 6.96 5.31 3.60
C ARG A 28 7.21 4.62 2.26
N ALA A 29 7.12 3.29 2.21
CA ALA A 29 7.33 2.56 0.96
C ALA A 29 6.30 2.95 -0.10
N LEU A 30 5.02 3.05 0.28
CA LEU A 30 3.95 3.42 -0.64
C LEU A 30 4.11 4.87 -1.14
N VAL A 31 4.40 5.82 -0.23
CA VAL A 31 4.59 7.25 -0.55
C VAL A 31 5.87 7.49 -1.38
N ALA A 32 6.93 6.70 -1.17
CA ALA A 32 8.18 6.83 -1.90
C ALA A 32 8.04 6.43 -3.37
N GLU A 33 7.22 5.41 -3.65
CA GLU A 33 6.97 4.93 -5.01
C GLU A 33 5.89 5.79 -5.70
N ARG A 34 4.85 6.21 -4.97
CA ARG A 34 3.76 7.03 -5.53
C ARG A 34 3.19 8.04 -4.54
N PRO A 35 2.89 9.28 -4.98
CA PRO A 35 2.18 10.23 -4.13
C PRO A 35 0.77 9.72 -3.79
N ILE A 36 0.33 9.97 -2.56
CA ILE A 36 -1.02 9.62 -2.10
C ILE A 36 -1.94 10.83 -2.18
N GLY A 37 -3.13 10.59 -2.73
CA GLY A 37 -4.14 11.62 -2.97
C GLY A 37 -5.55 11.05 -2.95
N PRO A 38 -6.54 11.80 -3.49
CA PRO A 38 -7.92 11.35 -3.57
C PRO A 38 -8.02 10.02 -4.30
N TYR A 39 -8.77 9.08 -3.73
CA TYR A 39 -8.93 7.75 -4.29
C TYR A 39 -9.48 7.80 -5.71
N ARG A 40 -8.85 7.01 -6.58
CA ARG A 40 -9.32 6.65 -7.90
C ARG A 40 -9.16 5.15 -8.03
N ALA A 41 -10.08 4.51 -8.74
CA ALA A 41 -9.95 3.08 -9.04
C ALA A 41 -8.59 2.84 -9.72
N LEU A 42 -7.80 1.96 -9.11
CA LEU A 42 -6.54 1.50 -9.68
C LEU A 42 -6.86 0.48 -10.77
N ASP A 43 -6.12 0.51 -11.87
CA ASP A 43 -6.05 -0.63 -12.79
C ASP A 43 -5.15 -1.73 -12.20
N ASP A 44 -5.19 -2.92 -12.80
CA ASP A 44 -4.47 -4.10 -12.31
C ASP A 44 -2.96 -3.83 -12.15
N ASP A 45 -2.32 -3.14 -13.11
CA ASP A 45 -0.90 -2.79 -13.04
C ASP A 45 -0.60 -1.80 -11.90
N GLN A 46 -1.50 -0.85 -11.66
CA GLN A 46 -1.37 0.12 -10.57
C GLN A 46 -1.56 -0.54 -9.20
N GLU A 47 -2.50 -1.48 -9.08
CA GLU A 47 -2.70 -2.26 -7.87
C GLU A 47 -1.47 -3.14 -7.58
N ASP A 48 -0.97 -3.85 -8.58
CA ASP A 48 0.23 -4.68 -8.45
C ASP A 48 1.45 -3.88 -7.99
N LEU A 49 1.66 -2.68 -8.55
CA LEU A 49 2.77 -1.81 -8.14
C LEU A 49 2.59 -1.29 -6.71
N ALA A 50 1.36 -0.96 -6.31
CA ALA A 50 1.07 -0.54 -4.95
C ALA A 50 1.36 -1.68 -3.95
N ILE A 51 0.90 -2.89 -4.26
CA ILE A 51 1.13 -4.07 -3.43
C ILE A 51 2.60 -4.43 -3.40
N LEU A 52 3.30 -4.38 -4.53
CA LEU A 52 4.74 -4.66 -4.61
C LEU A 52 5.53 -3.72 -3.69
N SER A 53 5.14 -2.44 -3.64
CA SER A 53 5.75 -1.45 -2.74
C SER A 53 5.63 -1.86 -1.27
N LEU A 54 4.47 -2.42 -0.89
CA LEU A 54 4.24 -2.95 0.45
C LEU A 54 5.02 -4.25 0.70
N VAL A 55 4.99 -5.19 -0.24
CA VAL A 55 5.71 -6.47 -0.17
C VAL A 55 7.21 -6.26 0.01
N ARG A 56 7.78 -5.23 -0.64
CA ARG A 56 9.20 -4.90 -0.54
C ARG A 56 9.65 -4.51 0.86
N VAL A 57 8.74 -4.11 1.75
CA VAL A 57 9.06 -3.87 3.16
C VAL A 57 9.49 -5.15 3.87
N ASP A 58 8.85 -6.27 3.55
CA ASP A 58 9.17 -7.59 4.12
C ASP A 58 10.14 -8.40 3.24
N ARG A 59 10.14 -8.14 1.92
CA ARG A 59 10.98 -8.81 0.92
C ARG A 59 11.63 -7.78 -0.01
N PRO A 60 12.75 -7.15 0.38
CA PRO A 60 13.35 -6.01 -0.34
C PRO A 60 13.64 -6.24 -1.83
N HIS A 61 13.85 -7.50 -2.24
CA HIS A 61 14.18 -7.88 -3.61
C HIS A 61 13.00 -8.45 -4.39
N ALA A 62 11.77 -8.38 -3.86
CA ALA A 62 10.59 -8.87 -4.56
C ALA A 62 10.37 -8.13 -5.89
N THR A 63 10.04 -8.91 -6.91
CA THR A 63 9.67 -8.45 -8.25
C THR A 63 8.17 -8.61 -8.49
N ILE A 64 7.65 -8.04 -9.60
CA ILE A 64 6.26 -8.28 -10.02
C ILE A 64 6.02 -9.78 -10.30
N GLU A 65 7.00 -10.47 -10.85
CA GLU A 65 6.87 -11.92 -11.09
C GLU A 65 6.73 -12.68 -9.77
N ASP A 66 7.55 -12.36 -8.76
CA ASP A 66 7.41 -12.94 -7.42
C ASP A 66 6.02 -12.66 -6.84
N LEU A 67 5.51 -11.43 -7.02
CA LEU A 67 4.18 -11.03 -6.56
C LEU A 67 3.09 -11.94 -7.16
N HIS A 68 3.11 -12.16 -8.47
CA HIS A 68 2.14 -13.03 -9.15
C HIS A 68 2.25 -14.50 -8.75
N GLN A 69 3.43 -14.94 -8.29
CA GLN A 69 3.64 -16.30 -7.77
C GLN A 69 3.26 -16.43 -6.27
N MET A 70 3.00 -15.33 -5.56
CA MET A 70 2.64 -15.39 -4.14
C MET A 70 1.22 -15.94 -3.96
N PRO A 71 1.00 -16.80 -2.94
CA PRO A 71 -0.34 -17.30 -2.67
C PRO A 71 -1.26 -16.14 -2.27
N PRO A 72 -2.54 -16.12 -2.71
CA PRO A 72 -3.47 -15.02 -2.43
C PRO A 72 -3.58 -14.67 -0.95
N LEU A 73 -3.48 -15.68 -0.06
CA LEU A 73 -3.49 -15.48 1.38
C LEU A 73 -2.30 -14.64 1.88
N ALA A 74 -1.11 -14.79 1.28
CA ALA A 74 0.05 -13.97 1.63
C ALA A 74 -0.09 -12.52 1.16
N LEU A 75 -0.92 -12.26 0.13
CA LEU A 75 -1.19 -10.92 -0.37
C LEU A 75 -2.36 -10.22 0.33
N SER A 76 -3.26 -11.01 0.94
CA SER A 76 -4.50 -10.52 1.57
C SER A 76 -4.29 -9.33 2.53
N GLY A 77 -3.23 -9.36 3.34
CA GLY A 77 -2.91 -8.27 4.25
C GLY A 77 -2.56 -6.97 3.54
N TYR A 78 -1.81 -7.05 2.44
CA TYR A 78 -1.44 -5.87 1.65
C TYR A 78 -2.65 -5.32 0.87
N HIS A 79 -3.48 -6.20 0.30
CA HIS A 79 -4.75 -5.78 -0.33
C HIS A 79 -5.67 -5.09 0.69
N GLN A 80 -5.77 -5.63 1.91
CA GLN A 80 -6.57 -5.01 2.96
C GLN A 80 -6.06 -3.60 3.29
N MET A 81 -4.74 -3.40 3.37
CA MET A 81 -4.17 -2.08 3.62
C MET A 81 -4.49 -1.08 2.49
N ILE A 82 -4.45 -1.49 1.23
CA ILE A 82 -4.83 -0.63 0.10
C ILE A 82 -6.34 -0.33 0.14
N HIS A 83 -7.15 -1.35 0.42
CA HIS A 83 -8.60 -1.20 0.53
C HIS A 83 -9.01 -0.28 1.69
N ASP A 84 -8.31 -0.33 2.82
CA ASP A 84 -8.53 0.55 3.97
C ASP A 84 -8.28 2.03 3.60
N LEU A 85 -7.26 2.31 2.80
CA LEU A 85 -7.04 3.65 2.26
C LEU A 85 -8.18 4.06 1.32
N ALA A 86 -8.56 3.17 0.40
CA ALA A 86 -9.64 3.41 -0.55
C ALA A 86 -10.97 3.73 0.14
N ARG A 87 -11.26 3.03 1.25
CA ARG A 87 -12.45 3.26 2.10
C ARG A 87 -12.47 4.66 2.70
N GLU A 88 -11.31 5.21 3.05
CA GLU A 88 -11.16 6.58 3.55
C GLU A 88 -11.03 7.63 2.42
N GLY A 89 -11.23 7.21 1.16
CA GLY A 89 -11.14 8.10 0.00
C GLY A 89 -9.71 8.48 -0.37
N LEU A 90 -8.72 7.67 0.03
CA LEU A 90 -7.30 7.85 -0.26
C LEU A 90 -6.78 6.74 -1.16
N GLY A 91 -5.82 7.06 -2.04
CA GLY A 91 -5.18 6.04 -2.86
C GLY A 91 -3.89 6.50 -3.53
N PRO A 92 -3.09 5.55 -4.04
CA PRO A 92 -1.95 5.85 -4.90
C PRO A 92 -2.41 6.65 -6.11
N VAL A 93 -1.82 7.82 -6.35
CA VAL A 93 -2.09 8.60 -7.55
C VAL A 93 -1.12 8.15 -8.64
N PRO A 94 -1.58 7.93 -9.89
CA PRO A 94 -0.67 7.69 -10.99
C PRO A 94 0.34 8.83 -11.06
N ALA A 95 1.63 8.50 -11.16
CA ALA A 95 2.67 9.49 -11.41
C ALA A 95 2.26 10.25 -12.68
N GLY A 96 2.03 11.56 -12.55
CA GLY A 96 1.57 12.40 -13.63
C GLY A 96 2.47 12.23 -14.85
N ARG A 97 1.81 11.97 -15.98
CA ARG A 97 2.39 12.01 -17.33
C ARG A 97 2.86 13.41 -17.68
#